data_AF-A0A4Q2UR71-F1
#
_entry.id   AF-A0A4Q2UR71-F1
#
_cell.length_a   1.000
_cell.length_b   1.000
_cell.length_c   1.000
_cell.angle_alpha   90.00
_cell.angle_beta   90.00
_cell.angle_gamma   90.00
#
_symmetry.space_group_name_H-M   'P 1'
#
loop_
_entity.id
_entity.type
_entity.pdbx_description
1 polymer ?
#
loop_
_entity_poly.entity_id
_entity_poly.type
_entity_poly.pdbx_seq_one_letter_code
_entity_poly.pdbx_strand_id
1 'polypeptide(L)'
;TDHDRLTHRQQQQQHGRRQTDPPHRQGQQTTIAPPRQDLRVFIRLEAGAPARAHSSYAIRTLIREKLGAVSDKIRQVFQVRSGWAVLAADSATRDFLVEKQAEWAAELGATAVETNKEWFTYVVSDVPARLTDFHGNEVDSDSVVSDEIEIQTGIKPID
;
A
#
# COMPACT_ATOMS: atom_id res chain seq x y z
N THR A 1 44.66 -26.71 44.78
CA THR A 1 43.85 -27.50 45.72
C THR A 1 43.37 -26.53 46.77
N ASP A 2 42.11 -26.25 46.99
CA ASP A 2 40.86 -26.76 46.45
C ASP A 2 39.77 -25.77 46.91
N HIS A 3 38.81 -25.53 46.01
CA HIS A 3 37.40 -25.20 46.20
C HIS A 3 36.81 -24.64 47.52
N ASP A 4 35.88 -23.73 47.28
CA ASP A 4 34.60 -23.55 48.00
C ASP A 4 34.59 -22.86 49.37
N ARG A 5 34.20 -21.58 49.37
CA ARG A 5 33.02 -21.05 50.11
C ARG A 5 32.95 -19.54 50.02
N LEU A 6 32.44 -19.03 48.90
CA LEU A 6 31.85 -17.68 48.82
C LEU A 6 30.54 -17.73 48.02
N THR A 7 29.72 -18.74 48.27
CA THR A 7 28.32 -18.82 47.84
C THR A 7 27.42 -18.13 48.86
N HIS A 8 27.39 -16.79 48.89
CA HIS A 8 26.30 -16.05 49.59
C HIS A 8 26.18 -14.55 49.25
N ARG A 9 26.41 -14.13 48.00
CA ARG A 9 26.21 -12.71 47.65
C ARG A 9 25.62 -12.43 46.26
N GLN A 10 24.89 -13.37 45.69
CA GLN A 10 24.35 -13.21 44.34
C GLN A 10 22.92 -13.72 44.14
N GLN A 11 22.07 -13.65 45.16
CA GLN A 11 20.63 -14.01 45.06
C GLN A 11 19.67 -12.96 45.66
N GLN A 12 19.98 -11.67 45.58
CA GLN A 12 19.05 -10.59 46.01
C GLN A 12 18.88 -9.47 44.98
N GLN A 13 18.88 -9.78 43.67
CA GLN A 13 18.53 -8.79 42.64
C GLN A 13 17.53 -9.32 41.59
N GLN A 14 16.67 -10.29 41.95
CA GLN A 14 15.67 -10.82 41.01
C GLN A 14 14.26 -10.92 41.62
N HIS A 15 13.79 -9.92 42.36
CA HIS A 15 12.35 -9.79 42.59
C HIS A 15 11.97 -8.32 42.68
N GLY A 16 11.36 -7.77 41.61
CA GLY A 16 10.82 -6.41 41.64
C GLY A 16 10.84 -5.60 40.35
N ARG A 17 10.77 -6.20 39.16
CA ARG A 17 10.27 -5.49 37.97
C ARG A 17 8.88 -6.02 37.66
N ARG A 18 7.87 -5.46 38.32
CA ARG A 18 6.51 -5.44 37.76
C ARG A 18 6.61 -4.71 36.43
N GLN A 19 6.55 -5.43 35.32
CA GLN A 19 6.20 -4.86 34.03
C GLN A 19 4.83 -4.23 34.20
N THR A 20 4.79 -2.92 34.39
CA THR A 20 3.62 -2.12 34.03
C THR A 20 3.67 -1.99 32.53
N ASP A 21 2.82 -2.73 31.82
CA ASP A 21 2.55 -2.48 30.41
C ASP A 21 2.26 -0.98 30.23
N PRO A 22 2.86 -0.30 29.25
CA PRO A 22 2.51 1.08 28.97
C PRO A 22 1.01 1.12 28.62
N PRO A 23 0.23 2.07 29.16
CA PRO A 23 -1.18 2.17 28.82
C PRO A 23 -1.30 2.30 27.30
N HIS A 24 -2.06 1.39 26.70
CA HIS A 24 -2.42 1.43 25.30
C HIS A 24 -2.86 2.85 24.96
N ARG A 25 -2.17 3.42 23.97
CA ARG A 25 -2.38 4.76 23.43
C ARG A 25 -3.72 4.79 22.70
N GLN A 26 -4.81 4.77 23.45
CA GLN A 26 -6.14 5.00 22.93
C GLN A 26 -6.31 6.49 22.67
N GLY A 27 -6.56 6.84 21.40
CA GLY A 27 -7.36 8.01 21.08
C GLY A 27 -6.67 9.37 21.07
N GLN A 28 -5.43 9.50 20.59
CA GLN A 28 -5.02 10.79 20.04
C GLN A 28 -5.48 10.84 18.59
N GLN A 29 -6.70 11.34 18.35
CA GLN A 29 -7.14 11.74 17.02
C GLN A 29 -6.12 12.78 16.53
N THR A 30 -5.16 12.35 15.74
CA THR A 30 -4.34 13.25 14.95
C THR A 30 -5.31 14.07 14.13
N THR A 31 -5.29 15.40 14.27
CA THR A 31 -5.94 16.29 13.33
C THR A 31 -5.38 15.92 11.95
N ILE A 32 -6.15 15.14 11.19
CA ILE A 32 -5.71 14.60 9.91
C ILE A 32 -5.62 15.82 9.01
N ALA A 33 -4.40 16.24 8.67
CA ALA A 33 -4.20 17.21 7.61
C ALA A 33 -5.01 16.73 6.40
N PRO A 34 -5.71 17.61 5.66
CA PRO A 34 -6.52 17.21 4.53
C PRO A 34 -5.73 16.22 3.67
N PRO A 35 -6.31 15.07 3.28
CA PRO A 35 -5.59 14.05 2.54
C PRO A 35 -4.94 14.70 1.33
N ARG A 36 -3.61 14.70 1.30
CA ARG A 36 -2.86 15.25 0.18
C ARG A 36 -3.15 14.34 -1.01
N GLN A 37 -3.72 14.91 -2.07
CA GLN A 37 -3.97 14.16 -3.30
C GLN A 37 -2.65 13.54 -3.79
N ASP A 38 -2.68 12.24 -4.05
CA ASP A 38 -1.55 11.55 -4.65
C ASP A 38 -1.52 11.86 -6.16
N LEU A 39 -0.48 12.58 -6.56
CA LEU A 39 -0.24 13.01 -7.95
C LEU A 39 0.66 12.05 -8.72
N ARG A 40 0.91 10.86 -8.16
CA ARG A 40 1.76 9.85 -8.81
C ARG A 40 0.97 9.02 -9.81
N VAL A 41 1.60 8.78 -10.94
CA VAL A 41 1.22 7.77 -11.94
C VAL A 41 2.22 6.63 -11.85
N PHE A 42 1.73 5.41 -11.68
CA PHE A 42 2.53 4.20 -11.62
C PHE A 42 2.56 3.53 -12.99
N ILE A 43 3.77 3.24 -13.46
CA ILE A 43 4.05 2.47 -14.66
C ILE A 43 4.44 1.08 -14.19
N ARG A 44 3.54 0.11 -14.40
CA ARG A 44 3.77 -1.30 -14.05
C ARG A 44 4.57 -1.96 -15.16
N LEU A 45 5.66 -2.59 -14.76
CA LEU A 45 6.56 -3.32 -15.65
C LEU A 45 6.71 -4.76 -15.14
N GLU A 46 6.78 -5.73 -16.04
CA GLU A 46 7.16 -7.10 -15.67
C GLU A 46 8.59 -7.15 -15.11
N ALA A 47 8.89 -8.18 -14.30
CA ALA A 47 10.18 -8.30 -13.62
C ALA A 47 11.38 -8.30 -14.59
N GLY A 48 11.20 -8.86 -15.80
CA GLY A 48 12.22 -8.91 -16.85
C GLY A 48 12.19 -7.75 -17.85
N ALA A 49 11.35 -6.73 -17.66
CA ALA A 49 11.21 -5.63 -18.62
C ALA A 49 12.49 -4.78 -18.70
N PRO A 50 13.06 -4.54 -19.91
CA PRO A 50 14.28 -3.74 -20.07
C PRO A 50 14.20 -2.34 -19.47
N ALA A 51 13.01 -1.72 -19.51
CA ALA A 51 12.77 -0.40 -18.98
C ALA A 51 13.04 -0.26 -17.47
N ARG A 52 13.12 -1.37 -16.71
CA ARG A 52 13.52 -1.33 -15.30
C ARG A 52 14.98 -0.94 -15.09
N ALA A 53 15.85 -1.19 -16.08
CA ALA A 53 17.27 -0.85 -16.02
C ALA A 53 17.58 0.57 -16.54
N HIS A 54 16.58 1.28 -17.07
CA HIS A 54 16.75 2.64 -17.54
C HIS A 54 16.94 3.64 -16.39
N SER A 55 17.46 4.81 -16.72
CA SER A 55 17.53 5.92 -15.76
C SER A 55 16.21 6.69 -15.74
N SER A 56 15.92 7.38 -14.63
CA SER A 56 14.80 8.31 -14.55
C SER A 56 14.79 9.34 -15.69
N TYR A 57 15.98 9.73 -16.16
CA TYR A 57 16.13 10.66 -17.29
C TYR A 57 15.62 10.05 -18.60
N ALA A 58 15.94 8.79 -18.89
CA ALA A 58 15.46 8.10 -20.09
C ALA A 58 13.94 7.97 -20.09
N ILE A 59 13.35 7.56 -18.96
CA ILE A 59 11.89 7.45 -18.80
C ILE A 59 11.21 8.82 -19.01
N ARG A 60 11.73 9.87 -18.37
CA ARG A 60 11.20 11.24 -18.51
C ARG A 60 11.32 11.76 -19.94
N THR A 61 12.43 11.47 -20.63
CA THR A 61 12.69 11.94 -22.00
C THR A 61 11.75 11.28 -22.98
N LEU A 62 11.49 9.98 -22.84
CA LEU A 62 10.51 9.28 -23.68
C LEU A 62 9.10 9.87 -23.51
N ILE A 63 8.66 10.06 -22.27
CA ILE A 63 7.33 10.65 -22.00
C ILE A 63 7.25 12.06 -22.61
N ARG A 64 8.33 12.84 -22.51
CA ARG A 64 8.43 14.18 -23.14
C ARG A 64 8.36 14.12 -24.67
N GLU A 65 9.03 13.16 -25.29
CA GLU A 65 9.03 13.01 -26.75
C GLU A 65 7.62 12.69 -27.27
N LYS A 66 6.89 11.82 -26.58
CA LYS A 66 5.54 11.41 -26.97
C LYS A 66 4.47 12.45 -26.62
N LEU A 67 4.57 13.04 -25.43
CA LEU A 67 3.50 13.87 -24.85
C LEU A 67 3.95 15.32 -24.61
N GLY A 68 4.75 15.92 -25.50
CA GLY A 68 5.47 17.19 -25.30
C GLY A 68 4.77 18.32 -24.52
N ALA A 69 3.44 18.39 -24.52
CA ALA A 69 2.60 19.29 -23.74
C ALA A 69 2.69 19.16 -22.20
N VAL A 70 3.15 18.02 -21.64
CA VAL A 70 3.21 17.78 -20.17
C VAL A 70 4.64 17.72 -19.62
N SER A 71 5.65 17.94 -20.46
CA SER A 71 7.05 17.77 -20.08
C SER A 71 7.51 18.68 -18.92
N ASP A 72 7.00 19.90 -18.86
CA ASP A 72 7.28 20.91 -17.84
C ASP A 72 6.55 20.61 -16.53
N LYS A 73 5.47 19.81 -16.59
CA LYS A 73 4.63 19.44 -15.45
C LYS A 73 4.99 18.10 -14.82
N ILE A 74 5.99 17.40 -15.32
CA ILE A 74 6.55 16.21 -14.64
C ILE A 74 7.62 16.67 -13.65
N ARG A 75 7.32 16.55 -12.35
CA ARG A 75 8.22 16.99 -11.27
C ARG A 75 9.36 16.01 -11.06
N GLN A 76 9.04 14.72 -10.97
CA GLN A 76 10.01 13.68 -10.65
C GLN A 76 9.63 12.35 -11.29
N VAL A 77 10.64 11.53 -11.56
CA VAL A 77 10.48 10.13 -11.98
C VAL A 77 11.40 9.30 -11.10
N PHE A 78 10.85 8.27 -10.45
CA PHE A 78 11.62 7.42 -9.55
C PHE A 78 11.19 5.96 -9.69
N GLN A 79 12.14 5.06 -9.42
CA GLN A 79 11.93 3.63 -9.53
C GLN A 79 11.13 3.12 -8.33
N VAL A 80 10.25 2.14 -8.58
CA VAL A 80 9.50 1.42 -7.55
C VAL A 80 9.58 -0.08 -7.81
N ARG A 81 9.20 -0.91 -6.83
CA ARG A 81 9.30 -2.37 -6.95
C ARG A 81 8.59 -2.94 -8.19
N SER A 82 7.47 -2.34 -8.58
CA SER A 82 6.65 -2.76 -9.72
C SER A 82 7.04 -2.09 -11.05
N GLY A 83 8.08 -1.26 -11.12
CA GLY A 83 8.41 -0.48 -12.31
C GLY A 83 8.81 0.95 -11.96
N TRP A 84 8.05 1.93 -12.45
CA TRP A 84 8.34 3.35 -12.26
C TRP A 84 7.14 4.11 -11.69
N ALA A 85 7.43 5.24 -11.04
CA ALA A 85 6.42 6.22 -10.65
C ALA A 85 6.81 7.60 -11.16
N VAL A 86 5.84 8.32 -11.71
CA VAL A 86 5.95 9.67 -12.24
C VAL A 86 5.13 10.60 -11.35
N LEU A 87 5.78 11.58 -10.73
CA LEU A 87 5.10 12.61 -9.96
C LEU A 87 4.71 13.78 -10.87
N ALA A 88 3.42 13.97 -11.08
CA ALA A 88 2.87 15.09 -11.82
C ALA A 88 2.80 16.37 -10.97
N ALA A 89 2.70 17.53 -11.62
CA ALA A 89 2.62 18.82 -10.95
C ALA A 89 1.23 19.16 -10.40
N ASP A 90 0.19 18.60 -11.02
CA ASP A 90 -1.22 18.78 -10.73
C ASP A 90 -2.02 17.54 -11.15
N SER A 91 -3.29 17.46 -10.75
CA SER A 91 -4.19 16.34 -11.07
C SER A 91 -4.48 16.23 -12.57
N ALA A 92 -4.64 17.37 -13.27
CA ALA A 92 -4.89 17.39 -14.71
C ALA A 92 -3.76 16.70 -15.49
N THR A 93 -2.51 16.93 -15.10
CA THR A 93 -1.33 16.29 -15.70
C THR A 93 -1.29 14.79 -15.37
N ARG A 94 -1.59 14.40 -14.13
CA ARG A 94 -1.67 12.99 -13.73
C ARG A 94 -2.70 12.25 -14.58
N ASP A 95 -3.89 12.82 -14.71
CA ASP A 95 -5.01 12.20 -15.41
C ASP A 95 -4.73 12.15 -16.92
N PHE A 96 -4.14 13.21 -17.48
CA PHE A 96 -3.68 13.23 -18.87
C PHE A 96 -2.64 12.14 -19.17
N LEU A 97 -1.67 11.89 -18.28
CA LEU A 97 -0.68 10.83 -18.46
C LEU A 97 -1.33 9.44 -18.55
N VAL A 98 -2.38 9.20 -17.76
CA VAL A 98 -3.12 7.93 -17.73
C VAL A 98 -4.05 7.80 -18.94
N GLU A 99 -4.76 8.87 -19.31
CA GLU A 99 -5.62 8.93 -20.50
C GLU A 99 -4.81 8.65 -21.77
N LYS A 100 -3.60 9.20 -21.84
CA LYS A 100 -2.71 9.09 -22.99
C LYS A 100 -1.75 7.90 -22.93
N GLN A 101 -1.94 6.96 -22.02
CA GLN A 101 -1.03 5.83 -21.84
C GLN A 101 -0.78 5.02 -23.12
N ALA A 102 -1.79 4.89 -23.99
CA ALA A 102 -1.65 4.16 -25.26
C ALA A 102 -0.58 4.73 -26.20
N GLU A 103 -0.23 6.02 -26.06
CA GLU A 103 0.74 6.70 -26.94
C GLU A 103 2.21 6.47 -26.54
N TRP A 104 2.48 6.01 -25.31
CA TRP A 104 3.86 5.91 -24.78
C TRP A 104 4.14 4.67 -23.92
N ALA A 105 3.14 4.10 -23.26
CA ALA A 105 3.33 3.01 -22.30
C ALA A 105 3.86 1.73 -22.95
N ALA A 106 3.41 1.43 -24.18
CA ALA A 106 3.85 0.24 -24.92
C ALA A 106 5.35 0.26 -25.23
N GLU A 107 5.94 1.44 -25.47
CA GLU A 107 7.37 1.58 -25.74
C GLU A 107 8.25 1.31 -24.51
N LEU A 108 7.69 1.51 -23.32
CA LEU A 108 8.31 1.09 -22.06
C LEU A 108 8.09 -0.40 -21.74
N GLY A 109 7.27 -1.10 -22.53
CA GLY A 109 6.81 -2.45 -22.20
C GLY A 109 5.97 -2.48 -20.92
N ALA A 110 5.17 -1.43 -20.68
CA ALA A 110 4.32 -1.35 -19.50
C ALA A 110 3.10 -2.24 -19.62
N THR A 111 2.79 -2.97 -18.55
CA THR A 111 1.60 -3.83 -18.43
C THR A 111 0.37 -3.05 -17.99
N ALA A 112 0.57 -1.99 -17.21
CA ALA A 112 -0.48 -1.08 -16.80
C ALA A 112 0.09 0.30 -16.47
N VAL A 113 -0.71 1.34 -16.70
CA VAL A 113 -0.45 2.70 -16.20
C VAL A 113 -1.65 3.15 -15.38
N GLU A 114 -1.44 3.40 -14.09
CA GLU A 114 -2.52 3.67 -13.15
C GLU A 114 -2.17 4.76 -12.14
N THR A 115 -3.19 5.41 -11.59
CA THR A 115 -3.03 6.30 -10.44
C THR A 115 -3.00 5.49 -9.14
N ASN A 116 -2.61 6.13 -8.03
CA ASN A 116 -2.81 5.50 -6.73
C ASN A 116 -4.31 5.27 -6.48
N LYS A 117 -4.67 4.04 -6.13
CA LYS A 117 -6.01 3.71 -5.62
C LYS A 117 -5.99 3.79 -4.10
N GLU A 118 -6.93 4.54 -3.53
CA GLU A 118 -7.09 4.60 -2.09
C GLU A 118 -7.75 3.31 -1.61
N TRP A 119 -7.07 2.62 -0.69
CA TRP A 119 -7.58 1.42 -0.04
C TRP A 119 -8.11 1.79 1.33
N PHE A 120 -9.37 1.45 1.60
CA PHE A 120 -9.94 1.53 2.93
C PHE A 120 -9.82 0.17 3.61
N THR A 121 -9.09 0.11 4.72
CA THR A 121 -9.00 -1.12 5.52
C THR A 121 -9.99 -1.04 6.67
N TYR A 122 -10.94 -1.98 6.69
CA TYR A 122 -11.91 -2.13 7.76
C TYR A 122 -11.52 -3.33 8.63
N VAL A 123 -11.51 -3.14 9.95
CA VAL A 123 -11.37 -4.23 10.91
C VAL A 123 -12.74 -4.47 11.53
N VAL A 124 -13.36 -5.59 11.16
CA VAL A 124 -14.67 -5.99 11.70
C VAL A 124 -14.42 -6.95 12.85
N SER A 125 -14.92 -6.61 14.03
CA SER A 125 -14.83 -7.47 15.23
C SER A 125 -15.96 -8.51 15.21
N ASP A 126 -15.74 -9.64 15.90
CA ASP A 126 -16.75 -10.68 16.14
C ASP A 126 -17.35 -11.31 14.86
N VAL A 127 -16.59 -11.35 13.77
CA VAL A 127 -16.99 -12.07 12.55
C VAL A 127 -17.01 -13.58 12.84
N PRO A 128 -18.15 -14.28 12.65
CA PRO A 128 -18.24 -15.72 12.83
C PRO A 128 -17.23 -16.45 11.94
N ALA A 129 -16.51 -17.44 12.49
CA ALA A 129 -15.56 -18.24 11.71
C ALA A 129 -16.24 -19.16 10.67
N ARG A 130 -17.55 -19.42 10.83
CA ARG A 130 -18.40 -20.16 9.90
C ARG A 130 -19.76 -19.51 9.86
N LEU A 131 -20.32 -19.38 8.66
CA LEU A 131 -21.70 -18.98 8.45
C LEU A 131 -22.53 -20.20 8.09
N THR A 132 -23.71 -20.32 8.68
CA THR A 132 -24.67 -21.37 8.36
C THR A 132 -25.99 -20.75 7.98
N ASP A 133 -26.68 -21.34 7.01
CA ASP A 133 -28.05 -20.98 6.68
C ASP A 133 -29.02 -21.32 7.83
N PHE A 134 -30.28 -20.92 7.68
CA PHE A 134 -31.32 -21.22 8.66
C PHE A 134 -31.53 -22.73 8.90
N HIS A 135 -31.13 -23.58 7.96
CA HIS A 135 -31.26 -25.03 8.01
C HIS A 135 -30.01 -25.72 8.57
N GLY A 136 -28.98 -24.95 8.97
CA GLY A 136 -27.73 -25.45 9.53
C GLY A 136 -26.71 -25.91 8.49
N ASN A 137 -26.92 -25.63 7.20
CA ASN A 137 -25.91 -25.89 6.17
C ASN A 137 -24.87 -24.79 6.16
N GLU A 138 -23.59 -25.15 6.10
CA GLU A 138 -22.50 -24.18 5.97
C GLU A 138 -22.60 -23.46 4.61
N VAL A 139 -22.51 -22.13 4.63
CA VAL A 139 -22.54 -21.29 3.43
C VAL A 139 -21.17 -20.72 3.15
N ASP A 140 -20.89 -20.45 1.88
CA ASP A 140 -19.65 -19.81 1.46
C ASP A 140 -19.54 -18.40 2.05
N SER A 141 -18.63 -18.25 3.01
CA SER A 141 -18.52 -17.01 3.78
C SER A 141 -17.98 -15.87 2.95
N ASP A 142 -17.10 -16.14 1.97
CA ASP A 142 -16.52 -15.09 1.12
C ASP A 142 -17.57 -14.50 0.18
N SER A 143 -18.43 -15.36 -0.39
CA SER A 143 -19.58 -14.91 -1.19
C SER A 143 -20.56 -14.09 -0.35
N VAL A 144 -20.95 -14.59 0.83
CA VAL A 144 -21.93 -13.90 1.70
C VAL A 144 -21.42 -12.54 2.17
N VAL A 145 -20.14 -12.46 2.58
CA VAL A 145 -19.53 -11.20 2.99
C VAL A 145 -19.44 -10.23 1.82
N SER A 146 -19.09 -10.70 0.63
CA SER A 146 -19.02 -9.84 -0.57
C SER A 146 -20.39 -9.26 -0.93
N ASP A 147 -21.43 -10.10 -0.91
CA ASP A 147 -22.81 -9.68 -1.18
C ASP A 147 -23.31 -8.69 -0.12
N GLU A 148 -23.03 -8.94 1.16
CA GLU A 148 -23.43 -8.04 2.26
C GLU A 148 -22.72 -6.68 2.15
N ILE A 149 -21.43 -6.67 1.80
CA ILE A 149 -20.68 -5.42 1.55
C ILE A 149 -21.32 -4.63 0.40
N GLU A 150 -21.69 -5.31 -0.69
CA GLU A 150 -22.36 -4.68 -1.83
C GLU A 150 -23.74 -4.12 -1.44
N ILE A 151 -24.53 -4.86 -0.66
CA ILE A 151 -25.85 -4.39 -0.17
C ILE A 151 -25.71 -3.15 0.73
N GLN A 152 -24.76 -3.15 1.66
CA GLN A 152 -24.62 -2.07 2.65
C GLN A 152 -23.96 -0.82 2.06
N THR A 153 -23.03 -0.98 1.12
CA THR A 153 -22.20 0.12 0.61
C THR A 153 -22.54 0.54 -0.82
N GLY A 154 -23.22 -0.32 -1.58
CA GLY A 154 -23.41 -0.15 -3.02
C GLY A 154 -22.15 -0.36 -3.85
N ILE A 155 -21.06 -0.86 -3.24
CA ILE A 155 -19.75 -1.03 -3.87
C ILE A 155 -19.35 -2.51 -3.78
N LYS A 156 -18.94 -3.09 -4.92
CA LYS A 156 -18.44 -4.45 -4.96
C LYS A 156 -16.98 -4.52 -4.51
N PRO A 157 -16.64 -5.36 -3.52
CA PRO A 157 -15.25 -5.54 -3.10
C PRO A 157 -14.39 -6.13 -4.24
N ILE A 158 -13.10 -5.77 -4.25
CA ILE A 158 -12.11 -6.29 -5.20
C ILE A 158 -11.43 -7.48 -4.51
N ASP A 159 -11.48 -8.65 -5.16
CA ASP A 159 -10.88 -9.93 -4.74
C ASP A 159 -9.35 -9.93 -4.88
#